data_AF-A0A7X9FYH4-F1
#
_entry.id   AF-A0A7X9FYH4-F1
#
_cell.length_a   1.000
_cell.length_b   1.000
_cell.length_c   1.000
_cell.angle_alpha   90.00
_cell.angle_beta   90.00
_cell.angle_gamma   90.00
#
_symmetry.space_group_name_H-M   'P 1'
#
loop_
_entity.id
_entity.type
_entity.pdbx_description
1 polymer ?
#
loop_
_entity_poly.entity_id
_entity_poly.type
_entity_poly.pdbx_seq_one_letter_code
_entity_poly.pdbx_strand_id
1 'polypeptide(L)'
;MKKFILVIVFALLIALFIAFNYLLWDRESKLAEIKNLESVNASYSASVSVHKREISTLEEEVNSLNNQITQHKAEIDRLQKERDQAISDKVQGDTALKEKIDYINILKENADIEFLGQPVILWAEALNRGSFDEAFSIEYEGVPQKERTVSLSTYVEQMKSTVEEVEITEIKVDRLRGYGNGDIYLNVSFNARLVEDADTSVSRFTEGKNEMYVKVIYSKDKKAFVISSMNIY
;
A
#
# COMPACT_ATOMS: atom_id res chain seq x y z
N MET A 1 103.33 23.14 -65.62
CA MET A 1 103.09 23.09 -64.16
C MET A 1 101.93 23.96 -63.68
N LYS A 2 101.82 25.25 -64.06
CA LYS A 2 100.70 26.12 -63.60
C LYS A 2 99.28 25.63 -63.97
N LYS A 3 99.09 25.08 -65.19
CA LYS A 3 97.77 24.56 -65.64
C LYS A 3 97.31 23.29 -64.90
N PHE A 4 98.25 22.43 -64.47
CA PHE A 4 97.94 21.18 -63.77
C PHE A 4 97.58 21.43 -62.30
N ILE A 5 98.28 22.37 -61.65
CA ILE A 5 97.94 22.86 -60.29
C ILE A 5 96.53 23.45 -60.28
N LEU A 6 96.16 24.23 -61.31
CA LEU A 6 94.83 24.81 -61.43
C LEU A 6 93.73 23.74 -61.55
N VAL A 7 93.95 22.68 -62.34
CA VAL A 7 93.00 21.55 -62.46
C VAL A 7 92.85 20.79 -61.15
N ILE A 8 93.95 20.53 -60.42
CA ILE A 8 93.91 19.85 -59.11
C ILE A 8 93.17 20.70 -58.07
N VAL A 9 93.45 22.01 -58.01
CA VAL A 9 92.74 22.93 -57.12
C VAL A 9 91.25 22.99 -57.46
N PHE A 10 90.89 22.98 -58.74
CA PHE A 10 89.49 22.96 -59.18
C PHE A 10 88.78 21.65 -58.81
N ALA A 11 89.45 20.50 -58.96
CA ALA A 11 88.93 19.20 -58.54
C ALA A 11 88.74 19.12 -57.02
N LEU A 12 89.68 19.67 -56.24
CA LEU A 12 89.56 19.78 -54.78
C LEU A 12 88.40 20.70 -54.37
N LEU A 13 88.22 21.84 -55.04
CA LEU A 13 87.09 22.72 -54.79
C LEU A 13 85.75 22.03 -55.13
N ILE A 14 85.66 21.31 -56.25
CA ILE A 14 84.46 20.54 -56.59
C ILE A 14 84.19 19.46 -55.53
N ALA A 15 85.20 18.69 -55.12
CA ALA A 15 85.05 17.69 -54.09
C ALA A 15 84.60 18.30 -52.74
N LEU A 16 85.14 19.48 -52.40
CA LEU A 16 84.72 20.26 -51.24
C LEU A 16 83.25 20.67 -51.36
N PHE A 17 82.82 21.21 -52.51
CA PHE A 17 81.43 21.60 -52.74
C PHE A 17 80.46 20.41 -52.66
N ILE A 18 80.83 19.25 -53.22
CA ILE A 18 80.03 18.02 -53.13
C ILE A 18 79.92 17.56 -51.67
N ALA A 19 81.02 17.54 -50.93
CA ALA A 19 81.03 17.17 -49.51
C ALA A 19 80.20 18.14 -48.66
N PHE A 20 80.32 19.45 -48.89
CA PHE A 20 79.51 20.46 -48.22
C PHE A 20 78.03 20.31 -48.53
N ASN A 21 77.65 20.05 -49.79
CA ASN A 21 76.26 19.85 -50.18
C ASN A 21 75.67 18.62 -49.48
N TYR A 22 76.40 17.50 -49.47
CA TYR A 22 76.00 16.30 -48.75
C TYR A 22 75.82 16.53 -47.24
N LEU A 23 76.74 17.27 -46.62
CA LEU A 23 76.67 17.61 -45.19
C LEU A 23 75.49 18.55 -44.88
N LEU A 24 75.16 19.45 -45.81
CA LEU A 24 74.00 20.33 -45.71
C LEU A 24 72.70 19.51 -45.84
N TRP A 25 72.64 18.58 -46.78
CA TRP A 25 71.51 17.66 -46.94
C TRP A 25 71.32 16.73 -45.72
N ASP A 26 72.39 16.13 -45.20
CA ASP A 26 72.35 15.29 -43.99
C ASP A 26 71.87 16.10 -42.78
N ARG A 27 72.33 17.36 -42.64
CA ARG A 27 71.86 18.27 -41.59
C ARG A 27 70.38 18.61 -41.73
N GLU A 28 69.92 18.93 -42.94
CA GLU A 28 68.50 19.23 -43.19
C GLU A 28 67.61 18.00 -42.96
N SER A 29 68.05 16.82 -43.39
CA SER A 29 67.34 15.56 -43.15
C SER A 29 67.21 15.24 -41.67
N LYS A 30 68.29 15.37 -40.90
CA LYS A 30 68.26 15.19 -39.43
C LYS A 30 67.40 16.22 -38.73
N LEU A 31 67.41 17.48 -39.17
CA LEU A 31 66.53 18.51 -38.63
C LEU A 31 65.05 18.19 -38.90
N ALA A 32 64.72 17.68 -40.09
CA ALA A 32 63.37 17.25 -40.42
C ALA A 32 62.92 16.06 -39.56
N GLU A 33 63.81 15.09 -39.31
CA GLU A 33 63.54 13.94 -38.44
C GLU A 33 63.33 14.37 -36.98
N ILE A 34 64.19 15.24 -36.45
CA ILE A 34 64.05 15.81 -35.09
C ILE A 34 62.70 16.52 -34.96
N LYS A 35 62.34 17.37 -35.93
CA LYS A 35 61.07 18.09 -35.91
C LYS A 35 59.86 17.16 -35.96
N ASN A 36 59.95 16.06 -36.73
CA ASN A 36 58.92 15.03 -36.78
C ASN A 36 58.79 14.33 -35.42
N LEU A 37 59.91 13.87 -34.85
CA LEU A 37 59.94 13.25 -33.52
C LEU A 37 59.40 14.18 -32.43
N GLU A 38 59.74 15.47 -32.46
CA GLU A 38 59.19 16.47 -31.54
C GLU A 38 57.66 16.61 -31.71
N SER A 39 57.17 16.67 -32.94
CA SER A 39 55.72 16.75 -33.22
C SER A 39 54.97 15.49 -32.76
N VAL A 40 55.55 14.32 -32.99
CA VAL A 40 54.97 13.03 -32.57
C VAL A 40 54.99 12.91 -31.05
N ASN A 41 56.09 13.28 -30.40
CA ASN A 41 56.20 13.28 -28.94
C ASN A 41 55.22 14.27 -28.30
N ALA A 42 55.04 15.47 -28.88
CA ALA A 42 54.04 16.43 -28.44
C ALA A 42 52.62 15.84 -28.54
N SER A 43 52.29 15.17 -29.65
CA SER A 43 51.00 14.47 -29.84
C SER A 43 50.77 13.37 -28.79
N TYR A 44 51.78 12.50 -28.57
CA TYR A 44 51.70 11.47 -27.53
C TYR A 44 51.55 12.06 -26.13
N SER A 45 52.28 13.12 -25.81
CA SER A 45 52.17 13.79 -24.51
C SER A 45 50.76 14.37 -24.28
N ALA A 46 50.13 14.92 -25.33
CA ALA A 46 48.77 15.42 -25.28
C ALA A 46 47.77 14.27 -25.07
N SER A 47 47.90 13.16 -25.81
CA SER A 47 47.07 11.97 -25.64
C SER A 47 47.19 11.35 -24.25
N VAL A 48 48.41 11.21 -23.73
CA VAL A 48 48.66 10.73 -22.36
C VAL A 48 48.01 11.64 -21.33
N SER A 49 48.06 12.96 -21.53
CA SER A 49 47.38 13.91 -20.62
C SER A 49 45.86 13.78 -20.65
N VAL A 50 45.27 13.48 -21.81
CA VAL A 50 43.83 13.23 -21.95
C VAL A 50 43.44 11.94 -21.23
N HIS A 51 44.14 10.84 -21.52
CA HIS A 51 43.87 9.55 -20.87
C HIS A 51 44.06 9.60 -19.35
N LYS A 52 45.05 10.35 -18.86
CA LYS A 52 45.22 10.55 -17.41
C LYS A 52 44.01 11.24 -16.79
N ARG A 53 43.42 12.23 -17.47
CA ARG A 53 42.21 12.91 -17.00
C ARG A 53 41.01 11.98 -17.01
N GLU A 54 40.84 11.20 -18.08
CA GLU A 54 39.78 10.19 -18.19
C GLU A 54 39.87 9.15 -17.07
N ILE A 55 41.07 8.63 -16.79
CA ILE A 55 41.31 7.70 -15.67
C ILE A 55 40.89 8.34 -14.35
N SER A 56 41.31 9.58 -14.07
CA SER A 56 40.92 10.26 -12.83
C SER A 56 39.40 10.47 -12.73
N THR A 57 38.72 10.84 -13.81
CA THR A 57 37.24 10.94 -13.81
C THR A 57 36.57 9.59 -13.54
N LEU A 58 37.06 8.51 -14.16
CA LEU A 58 36.53 7.17 -13.93
C LEU A 58 36.80 6.68 -12.49
N GLU A 59 37.96 6.98 -11.91
CA GLU A 59 38.27 6.67 -10.52
C GLU A 59 37.32 7.40 -9.55
N GLU A 60 37.03 8.68 -9.81
CA GLU A 60 36.04 9.45 -9.04
C GLU A 60 34.63 8.85 -9.14
N GLU A 61 34.22 8.45 -10.35
CA GLU A 61 32.92 7.81 -10.58
C GLU A 61 32.81 6.46 -9.86
N VAL A 62 33.84 5.62 -9.94
CA VAL A 62 33.91 4.33 -9.23
C VAL A 62 33.79 4.54 -7.71
N ASN A 63 34.49 5.55 -7.16
CA ASN A 63 34.40 5.86 -5.74
C ASN A 63 33.00 6.34 -5.35
N SER A 64 32.37 7.19 -6.17
CA SER A 64 30.99 7.64 -5.95
C SER A 64 30.00 6.48 -5.97
N LEU A 65 30.10 5.59 -6.97
CA LEU A 65 29.24 4.41 -7.08
C LEU A 65 29.44 3.44 -5.91
N ASN A 66 30.67 3.22 -5.46
CA ASN A 66 30.95 2.39 -4.28
C ASN A 66 30.33 2.96 -3.00
N ASN A 67 30.35 4.29 -2.84
CA ASN A 67 29.69 4.95 -1.71
C ASN A 67 28.17 4.76 -1.79
N GLN A 68 27.56 4.94 -2.96
CA GLN A 68 26.13 4.71 -3.16
C GLN A 68 25.75 3.24 -2.88
N ILE A 69 26.54 2.27 -3.35
CA ILE A 69 26.34 0.85 -3.07
C ILE A 69 26.37 0.60 -1.56
N THR A 70 27.30 1.21 -0.84
CA THR A 70 27.42 1.06 0.62
C THR A 70 26.21 1.64 1.34
N GLN A 71 25.75 2.83 0.93
CA GLN A 71 24.55 3.47 1.48
C GLN A 71 23.30 2.62 1.21
N HIS A 72 23.13 2.13 -0.02
CA HIS A 72 22.00 1.29 -0.37
C HIS A 72 22.00 -0.05 0.35
N LYS A 73 23.18 -0.66 0.58
CA LYS A 73 23.29 -1.87 1.41
C LYS A 73 22.84 -1.61 2.85
N ALA A 74 23.32 -0.52 3.46
CA ALA A 74 22.91 -0.14 4.81
C ALA A 74 21.40 0.12 4.90
N GLU A 75 20.82 0.76 3.88
CA GLU A 75 19.39 1.00 3.79
C GLU A 75 18.58 -0.29 3.61
N ILE A 76 19.04 -1.22 2.78
CA ILE A 76 18.43 -2.54 2.62
C ILE A 76 18.42 -3.28 3.96
N ASP A 77 19.56 -3.30 4.67
CA ASP A 77 19.66 -3.97 5.98
C ASP A 77 18.73 -3.33 7.01
N ARG A 78 18.59 -1.99 6.99
CA ARG A 78 17.65 -1.26 7.85
C ARG A 78 16.21 -1.62 7.54
N LEU A 79 15.81 -1.54 6.27
CA LEU A 79 14.46 -1.86 5.83
C LEU A 79 14.10 -3.33 6.08
N GLN A 80 15.05 -4.25 5.96
CA GLN A 80 14.84 -5.66 6.31
C GLN A 80 14.51 -5.83 7.78
N LYS A 81 15.25 -5.16 8.69
CA LYS A 81 14.95 -5.19 10.13
C LYS A 81 13.60 -4.57 10.46
N GLU A 82 13.27 -3.42 9.88
CA GLU A 82 11.96 -2.78 10.06
C GLU A 82 10.83 -3.69 9.59
N ARG A 83 11.01 -4.36 8.44
CA ARG A 83 10.05 -5.32 7.91
C ARG A 83 9.88 -6.54 8.81
N ASP A 84 10.97 -7.10 9.33
CA ASP A 84 10.91 -8.26 10.23
C ASP A 84 10.23 -7.89 11.57
N GLN A 85 10.51 -6.69 12.11
CA GLN A 85 9.81 -6.18 13.29
C GLN A 85 8.32 -6.00 13.03
N ALA A 86 7.95 -5.37 11.92
CA ALA A 86 6.54 -5.15 11.56
C ALA A 86 5.78 -6.48 11.37
N ILE A 87 6.42 -7.51 10.81
CA ILE A 87 5.85 -8.86 10.73
C ILE A 87 5.65 -9.44 12.13
N SER A 88 6.64 -9.32 13.02
CA SER A 88 6.54 -9.80 14.40
C SER A 88 5.39 -9.12 15.15
N ASP A 89 5.31 -7.79 15.07
CA ASP A 89 4.26 -7.00 15.73
C ASP A 89 2.87 -7.36 15.19
N LYS A 90 2.75 -7.56 13.88
CA LYS A 90 1.51 -8.02 13.25
C LYS A 90 1.10 -9.40 13.77
N VAL A 91 2.02 -10.37 13.79
CA VAL A 91 1.73 -11.72 14.29
C VAL A 91 1.29 -11.69 15.75
N GLN A 92 1.98 -10.92 16.60
CA GLN A 92 1.60 -10.75 18.01
C GLN A 92 0.21 -10.11 18.14
N GLY A 93 -0.07 -9.07 17.34
CA GLY A 93 -1.37 -8.41 17.30
C GLY A 93 -2.51 -9.34 16.86
N ASP A 94 -2.28 -10.13 15.82
CA ASP A 94 -3.23 -11.11 15.29
C ASP A 94 -3.52 -12.21 16.33
N THR A 95 -2.48 -12.70 17.03
CA THR A 95 -2.64 -13.67 18.13
C THR A 95 -3.47 -13.08 19.27
N ALA A 96 -3.13 -11.88 19.75
CA ALA A 96 -3.86 -11.23 20.84
C ALA A 96 -5.32 -10.92 20.46
N LEU A 97 -5.57 -10.56 19.20
CA LEU A 97 -6.93 -10.36 18.69
C LEU A 97 -7.71 -11.68 18.67
N LYS A 98 -7.09 -12.76 18.21
CA LYS A 98 -7.70 -14.09 18.20
C LYS A 98 -8.07 -14.55 19.61
N GLU A 99 -7.17 -14.40 20.59
CA GLU A 99 -7.45 -14.73 21.99
C GLU A 99 -8.65 -13.94 22.55
N LYS A 100 -8.76 -12.65 22.20
CA LYS A 100 -9.92 -11.83 22.59
C LYS A 100 -11.21 -12.29 21.93
N ILE A 101 -11.17 -12.67 20.66
CA ILE A 101 -12.32 -13.21 19.94
C ILE A 101 -12.76 -14.53 20.57
N ASP A 102 -11.81 -15.42 20.88
CA ASP A 102 -12.09 -16.70 21.54
C ASP A 102 -12.72 -16.48 22.92
N TYR A 103 -12.21 -15.53 23.70
CA TYR A 103 -12.80 -15.13 24.99
C TYR A 103 -14.22 -14.58 24.83
N ILE A 104 -14.45 -13.69 23.85
CA ILE A 104 -15.79 -13.18 23.54
C ILE A 104 -16.73 -14.33 23.16
N ASN A 105 -16.27 -15.29 22.37
CA ASN A 105 -17.09 -16.45 21.98
C ASN A 105 -17.48 -17.32 23.19
N ILE A 106 -16.57 -17.53 24.15
CA ILE A 106 -16.88 -18.21 25.42
C ILE A 106 -17.92 -17.42 26.22
N LEU A 107 -17.79 -16.08 26.28
CA LEU A 107 -18.76 -15.24 26.97
C LEU A 107 -20.14 -15.30 26.31
N LYS A 108 -20.22 -15.29 24.98
CA LYS A 108 -21.48 -15.42 24.22
C LYS A 108 -22.23 -16.70 24.58
N GLU A 109 -21.52 -17.81 24.79
CA GLU A 109 -22.14 -19.10 25.16
C GLU A 109 -22.83 -19.07 26.54
N ASN A 110 -22.40 -18.17 27.42
CA ASN A 110 -22.88 -18.05 28.79
C ASN A 110 -23.61 -16.70 29.02
N ALA A 111 -23.87 -15.95 27.96
CA ALA A 111 -24.44 -14.62 28.06
C ALA A 111 -25.91 -14.67 28.44
N ASP A 112 -26.31 -13.71 29.26
CA ASP A 112 -27.72 -13.48 29.58
C ASP A 112 -28.45 -12.98 28.33
N ILE A 113 -29.36 -13.82 27.82
CA ILE A 113 -30.15 -13.53 26.63
C ILE A 113 -31.13 -12.39 26.88
N GLU A 114 -31.62 -12.19 28.10
CA GLU A 114 -32.51 -11.08 28.43
C GLU A 114 -31.77 -9.75 28.21
N PHE A 115 -30.52 -9.67 28.67
CA PHE A 115 -29.69 -8.49 28.48
C PHE A 115 -29.31 -8.25 27.01
N LEU A 116 -28.94 -9.29 26.27
CA LEU A 116 -28.59 -9.17 24.85
C LEU A 116 -29.79 -8.86 23.96
N GLY A 117 -30.95 -9.46 24.27
CA GLY A 117 -32.19 -9.35 23.52
C GLY A 117 -32.99 -8.07 23.82
N GLN A 118 -32.67 -7.36 24.91
CA GLN A 118 -33.38 -6.16 25.33
C GLN A 118 -33.69 -5.14 24.22
N PRO A 119 -32.77 -4.75 23.32
CA PRO A 119 -33.11 -3.78 22.27
C PRO A 119 -34.12 -4.33 21.26
N VAL A 120 -34.15 -5.65 21.04
CA VAL A 120 -35.16 -6.30 20.18
C VAL A 120 -36.53 -6.30 20.86
N ILE A 121 -36.56 -6.55 22.17
CA ILE A 121 -37.80 -6.49 22.97
C ILE A 121 -38.38 -5.08 22.93
N LEU A 122 -37.57 -4.06 23.21
CA LEU A 122 -37.99 -2.66 23.17
C LEU A 122 -38.48 -2.24 21.78
N TRP A 123 -37.84 -2.74 20.71
CA TRP A 123 -38.29 -2.53 19.35
C TRP A 123 -39.69 -3.11 19.11
N ALA A 124 -39.94 -4.37 19.47
CA ALA A 124 -41.25 -5.01 19.30
C ALA A 124 -42.33 -4.32 20.15
N GLU A 125 -42.01 -3.92 21.37
CA GLU A 125 -42.92 -3.15 22.21
C GLU A 125 -43.29 -1.79 21.60
N ALA A 126 -42.32 -1.08 20.99
CA ALA A 126 -42.58 0.19 20.31
C ALA A 126 -43.52 0.00 19.12
N LEU A 127 -43.37 -1.10 18.35
CA LEU A 127 -44.30 -1.46 17.28
C LEU A 127 -45.71 -1.72 17.81
N ASN A 128 -45.86 -2.51 18.87
CA ASN A 128 -47.15 -2.85 19.46
C ASN A 128 -47.87 -1.64 20.08
N ARG A 129 -47.12 -0.60 20.49
CA ARG A 129 -47.68 0.68 20.94
C ARG A 129 -48.03 1.63 19.80
N GLY A 130 -47.75 1.26 18.55
CA GLY A 130 -47.89 2.12 17.38
C GLY A 130 -46.89 3.28 17.33
N SER A 131 -45.83 3.24 18.16
CA SER A 131 -44.76 4.25 18.23
C SER A 131 -43.68 3.92 17.21
N PHE A 132 -44.02 4.01 15.92
CA PHE A 132 -43.15 3.56 14.82
C PHE A 132 -41.87 4.40 14.65
N ASP A 133 -41.88 5.65 15.10
CA ASP A 133 -40.71 6.53 15.16
C ASP A 133 -39.71 6.09 16.23
N GLU A 134 -40.21 5.63 17.38
CA GLU A 134 -39.40 5.00 18.43
C GLU A 134 -38.81 3.69 17.92
N ALA A 135 -39.62 2.83 17.30
CA ALA A 135 -39.16 1.57 16.72
C ALA A 135 -38.06 1.78 15.67
N PHE A 136 -38.22 2.77 14.77
CA PHE A 136 -37.17 3.15 13.81
C PHE A 136 -35.89 3.60 14.52
N SER A 137 -36.01 4.41 15.57
CA SER A 137 -34.86 4.91 16.33
C SER A 137 -34.09 3.76 16.97
N ILE A 138 -34.79 2.77 17.55
CA ILE A 138 -34.19 1.58 18.16
C ILE A 138 -33.51 0.69 17.10
N GLU A 139 -34.19 0.41 15.98
CA GLU A 139 -33.68 -0.45 14.90
C GLU A 139 -32.40 0.10 14.25
N TYR A 140 -32.30 1.44 14.15
CA TYR A 140 -31.19 2.12 13.48
C TYR A 140 -30.23 2.85 14.45
N GLU A 141 -30.32 2.62 15.75
CA GLU A 141 -29.50 3.28 16.79
C GLU A 141 -28.00 3.06 16.53
N GLY A 142 -27.60 1.81 16.24
CA GLY A 142 -26.23 1.44 15.92
C GLY A 142 -25.86 1.56 14.43
N VAL A 143 -26.75 2.10 13.59
CA VAL A 143 -26.57 2.15 12.13
C VAL A 143 -26.24 3.57 11.68
N PRO A 144 -25.06 3.81 11.05
CA PRO A 144 -24.71 5.11 10.49
C PRO A 144 -25.76 5.60 9.50
N GLN A 145 -26.09 6.91 9.53
CA GLN A 145 -27.14 7.48 8.67
C GLN A 145 -26.95 7.17 7.18
N LYS A 146 -25.70 7.15 6.70
CA LYS A 146 -25.32 6.82 5.32
C LYS A 146 -25.57 5.37 4.91
N GLU A 147 -25.73 4.47 5.88
CA GLU A 147 -25.94 3.02 5.68
C GLU A 147 -27.41 2.62 5.90
N ARG A 148 -28.28 3.56 6.27
CA ARG A 148 -29.71 3.29 6.48
C ARG A 148 -30.38 3.09 5.12
N THR A 149 -31.09 1.98 4.99
CA THR A 149 -31.77 1.56 3.75
C THR A 149 -33.11 2.24 3.53
N VAL A 150 -33.74 2.74 4.60
CA VAL A 150 -35.09 3.30 4.58
C VAL A 150 -35.10 4.62 5.35
N SER A 151 -35.87 5.59 4.85
CA SER A 151 -36.11 6.87 5.55
C SER A 151 -37.12 6.69 6.69
N LEU A 152 -37.07 7.55 7.71
CA LEU A 152 -38.03 7.50 8.82
C LEU A 152 -39.49 7.56 8.32
N SER A 153 -39.80 8.44 7.38
CA SER A 153 -41.16 8.58 6.86
C SER A 153 -41.64 7.32 6.15
N THR A 154 -40.78 6.73 5.30
CA THR A 154 -41.09 5.49 4.58
C THR A 154 -41.29 4.33 5.55
N TYR A 155 -40.43 4.24 6.57
CA TYR A 155 -40.55 3.22 7.61
C TYR A 155 -41.88 3.32 8.35
N VAL A 156 -42.21 4.52 8.83
CA VAL A 156 -43.44 4.76 9.61
C VAL A 156 -44.68 4.47 8.76
N GLU A 157 -44.69 4.92 7.50
CA GLU A 157 -45.80 4.65 6.58
C GLU A 157 -45.98 3.14 6.34
N GLN A 158 -44.89 2.43 6.05
CA GLN A 158 -44.89 1.00 5.80
C GLN A 158 -45.34 0.20 7.03
N MET A 159 -44.78 0.48 8.21
CA MET A 159 -45.12 -0.28 9.42
C MET A 159 -46.57 -0.01 9.85
N LYS A 160 -47.03 1.24 9.74
CA LYS A 160 -48.42 1.61 10.09
C LYS A 160 -49.47 0.96 9.18
N SER A 161 -49.15 0.75 7.90
CA SER A 161 -50.09 0.16 6.94
C SER A 161 -50.09 -1.37 6.96
N THR A 162 -49.08 -2.01 7.57
CA THR A 162 -48.90 -3.46 7.46
C THR A 162 -48.92 -4.19 8.80
N VAL A 163 -48.48 -3.58 9.91
CA VAL A 163 -48.25 -4.29 11.18
C VAL A 163 -49.31 -3.93 12.20
N GLU A 164 -50.00 -4.94 12.73
CA GLU A 164 -50.92 -4.81 13.87
C GLU A 164 -50.24 -5.21 15.19
N GLU A 165 -49.57 -6.36 15.22
CA GLU A 165 -48.93 -6.89 16.43
C GLU A 165 -47.68 -7.70 16.08
N VAL A 166 -46.66 -7.63 16.94
CA VAL A 166 -45.42 -8.41 16.90
C VAL A 166 -45.17 -9.04 18.26
N GLU A 167 -45.25 -10.36 18.34
CA GLU A 167 -45.01 -11.14 19.55
C GLU A 167 -43.71 -11.93 19.42
N ILE A 168 -42.68 -11.55 20.18
CA ILE A 168 -41.42 -12.30 20.21
C ILE A 168 -41.64 -13.62 20.95
N THR A 169 -41.46 -14.73 20.24
CA THR A 169 -41.61 -16.08 20.78
C THR A 169 -40.29 -16.63 21.33
N GLU A 170 -39.17 -16.28 20.72
CA GLU A 170 -37.86 -16.81 21.11
C GLU A 170 -36.73 -15.88 20.66
N ILE A 171 -35.72 -15.71 21.52
CA ILE A 171 -34.44 -15.07 21.19
C ILE A 171 -33.33 -16.06 21.53
N LYS A 172 -32.42 -16.32 20.59
CA LYS A 172 -31.24 -17.17 20.78
C LYS A 172 -30.01 -16.48 20.22
N VAL A 173 -28.87 -16.62 20.87
CA VAL A 173 -27.59 -16.22 20.27
C VAL A 173 -27.20 -17.22 19.18
N ASP A 174 -26.90 -16.73 17.97
CA ASP A 174 -26.28 -17.50 16.91
C ASP A 174 -24.80 -17.71 17.25
N ARG A 175 -24.43 -18.95 17.55
CA ARG A 175 -23.06 -19.30 17.96
C ARG A 175 -22.09 -19.38 16.79
N LEU A 176 -22.59 -19.58 15.58
CA LEU A 176 -21.76 -19.76 14.39
C LEU A 176 -21.51 -18.42 13.70
N ARG A 177 -22.54 -17.58 13.64
CA ARG A 177 -22.46 -16.28 12.98
C ARG A 177 -21.69 -15.29 13.85
N GLY A 178 -20.69 -14.63 13.26
CA GLY A 178 -19.81 -13.72 14.00
C GLY A 178 -18.77 -14.41 14.89
N TYR A 179 -18.59 -15.74 14.78
CA TYR A 179 -17.57 -16.47 15.55
C TYR A 179 -16.16 -15.96 15.22
N GLY A 180 -15.85 -15.76 13.93
CA GLY A 180 -14.52 -15.36 13.47
C GLY A 180 -14.11 -13.92 13.79
N ASN A 181 -15.04 -13.05 14.20
CA ASN A 181 -14.78 -11.64 14.45
C ASN A 181 -15.32 -11.13 15.80
N GLY A 182 -15.96 -11.98 16.59
CA GLY A 182 -16.51 -11.60 17.90
C GLY A 182 -17.87 -10.90 17.82
N ASP A 183 -18.48 -10.74 16.64
CA ASP A 183 -19.81 -10.13 16.50
C ASP A 183 -20.91 -10.97 17.16
N ILE A 184 -21.88 -10.31 17.79
CA ILE A 184 -23.03 -10.97 18.42
C ILE A 184 -24.23 -10.90 17.48
N TYR A 185 -24.73 -12.06 17.09
CA TYR A 185 -25.94 -12.21 16.31
C TYR A 185 -27.01 -12.93 17.13
N LEU A 186 -28.25 -12.46 17.01
CA LEU A 186 -29.42 -13.04 17.63
C LEU A 186 -30.34 -13.60 16.54
N ASN A 187 -30.82 -14.81 16.75
CA ASN A 187 -31.90 -15.44 16.00
C ASN A 187 -33.17 -15.16 16.77
N VAL A 188 -34.09 -14.44 16.16
CA VAL A 188 -35.34 -14.04 16.79
C VAL A 188 -36.48 -14.65 16.01
N SER A 189 -37.27 -15.48 16.69
CA SER A 189 -38.54 -15.99 16.16
C SER A 189 -39.68 -15.21 16.77
N PHE A 190 -40.60 -14.72 15.95
CA PHE A 190 -41.74 -13.92 16.39
C PHE A 190 -42.97 -14.21 15.55
N ASN A 191 -44.15 -13.98 16.11
CA ASN A 191 -45.40 -13.98 15.36
C ASN A 191 -45.76 -12.54 15.00
N ALA A 192 -46.06 -12.28 13.74
CA ALA A 192 -46.60 -11.00 13.29
C ALA A 192 -48.08 -11.18 12.94
N ARG A 193 -48.93 -10.27 13.43
CA ARG A 193 -50.29 -10.07 12.93
C ARG A 193 -50.28 -8.83 12.05
N LEU A 194 -50.76 -8.97 10.83
CA LEU A 194 -50.87 -7.89 9.87
C LEU A 194 -52.25 -7.24 9.97
N VAL A 195 -52.33 -5.96 9.58
CA VAL A 195 -53.60 -5.25 9.49
C VAL A 195 -54.52 -5.92 8.47
N GLU A 196 -55.83 -5.92 8.72
CA GLU A 196 -56.84 -6.40 7.77
C GLU A 196 -56.68 -5.68 6.41
N ASP A 197 -56.62 -6.45 5.31
CA ASP A 197 -56.32 -5.98 3.94
C ASP A 197 -54.92 -5.35 3.73
N ALA A 198 -53.93 -5.66 4.59
CA ALA A 198 -52.55 -5.20 4.40
C ALA A 198 -51.98 -5.63 3.04
N ASP A 199 -51.32 -4.69 2.35
CA ASP A 199 -50.57 -4.99 1.13
C ASP A 199 -49.30 -5.77 1.48
N THR A 200 -49.38 -7.09 1.34
CA THR A 200 -48.27 -8.01 1.60
C THR A 200 -47.05 -7.78 0.70
N SER A 201 -47.19 -7.09 -0.43
CA SER A 201 -46.05 -6.77 -1.31
C SER A 201 -45.12 -5.71 -0.74
N VAL A 202 -45.64 -4.87 0.17
CA VAL A 202 -44.87 -3.86 0.90
C VAL A 202 -44.67 -4.23 2.36
N SER A 203 -45.19 -5.37 2.82
CA SER A 203 -44.97 -5.82 4.20
C SER A 203 -43.54 -6.32 4.40
N ARG A 204 -42.97 -6.01 5.57
CA ARG A 204 -41.69 -6.58 6.01
C ARG A 204 -41.85 -7.96 6.64
N PHE A 205 -43.09 -8.36 6.95
CA PHE A 205 -43.43 -9.57 7.67
C PHE A 205 -44.49 -10.38 6.91
N THR A 206 -44.49 -11.67 7.16
CA THR A 206 -45.58 -12.58 6.79
C THR A 206 -46.57 -12.72 7.94
N GLU A 207 -47.84 -12.98 7.65
CA GLU A 207 -48.82 -13.29 8.69
C GLU A 207 -48.42 -14.57 9.44
N GLY A 208 -48.41 -14.53 10.77
CA GLY A 208 -47.99 -15.65 11.61
C GLY A 208 -46.48 -15.67 11.86
N LYS A 209 -45.85 -16.84 11.75
CA LYS A 209 -44.47 -17.06 12.21
C LYS A 209 -43.44 -16.45 11.26
N ASN A 210 -42.55 -15.61 11.80
CA ASN A 210 -41.42 -15.01 11.12
C ASN A 210 -40.11 -15.31 11.87
N GLU A 211 -38.99 -15.16 11.17
CA GLU A 211 -37.65 -15.25 11.74
C GLU A 211 -36.79 -14.08 11.27
N MET A 212 -35.96 -13.56 12.16
CA MET A 212 -35.01 -12.50 11.82
C MET A 212 -33.65 -12.71 12.48
N TYR A 213 -32.61 -12.19 11.81
CA TYR A 213 -31.27 -12.06 12.39
C TYR A 213 -31.02 -10.62 12.80
N VAL A 214 -30.62 -10.44 14.05
CA VAL A 214 -30.28 -9.14 14.60
C VAL A 214 -28.81 -9.13 15.02
N LYS A 215 -28.02 -8.21 14.47
CA LYS A 215 -26.67 -7.94 14.97
C LYS A 215 -26.74 -6.89 16.06
N VAL A 216 -26.23 -7.19 17.25
CA VAL A 216 -26.15 -6.24 18.36
C VAL A 216 -24.72 -5.83 18.66
N ILE A 217 -24.52 -4.57 19.03
CA ILE A 217 -23.23 -4.02 19.46
C ILE A 217 -23.38 -3.32 20.80
N TYR A 218 -22.31 -3.30 21.60
CA TYR A 218 -22.32 -2.58 22.87
C TYR A 218 -22.04 -1.09 22.64
N SER A 219 -23.02 -0.24 22.96
CA SER A 219 -22.85 1.21 22.97
C SER A 219 -22.26 1.66 24.31
N LYS A 220 -21.05 2.22 24.28
CA LYS A 220 -20.40 2.75 25.49
C LYS A 220 -21.15 3.92 26.09
N ASP A 221 -21.72 4.78 25.25
CA ASP A 221 -22.43 5.99 25.67
C ASP A 221 -23.73 5.63 26.39
N LYS A 222 -24.46 4.64 25.87
CA LYS A 222 -25.72 4.14 26.45
C LYS A 222 -25.52 3.09 27.54
N LYS A 223 -24.30 2.53 27.63
CA LYS A 223 -23.96 1.39 28.49
C LYS A 223 -24.89 0.17 28.28
N ALA A 224 -25.36 -0.01 27.05
CA ALA A 224 -26.34 -1.03 26.68
C ALA A 224 -26.07 -1.57 25.27
N PHE A 225 -26.63 -2.74 24.96
CA PHE A 225 -26.64 -3.27 23.60
C PHE A 225 -27.64 -2.53 22.73
N VAL A 226 -27.24 -2.25 21.48
CA VAL A 226 -28.07 -1.58 20.47
C VAL A 226 -28.06 -2.37 19.17
N ILE A 227 -29.13 -2.25 18.38
CA ILE A 227 -29.24 -2.90 17.08
C ILE A 227 -28.30 -2.19 16.10
N SER A 228 -27.48 -2.97 15.40
CA SER A 228 -26.57 -2.51 14.35
C SER A 228 -26.90 -3.08 12.97
N SER A 229 -27.79 -4.07 12.91
CA SER A 229 -28.38 -4.60 11.69
C SER A 229 -29.56 -5.49 12.06
N MET A 230 -30.62 -5.46 11.27
CA MET A 230 -31.79 -6.33 11.40
C MET A 230 -32.19 -6.82 10.00
N ASN A 231 -32.25 -8.13 9.82
CA ASN A 231 -32.65 -8.77 8.55
C ASN A 231 -33.75 -9.78 8.81
N ILE A 232 -34.90 -9.59 8.19
CA ILE A 232 -36.11 -10.41 8.34
C ILE A 232 -36.23 -11.34 7.13
N TYR A 233 -36.71 -12.57 7.36
CA TYR A 233 -36.93 -13.61 6.33
C TYR A 233 -38.40 -13.96 6.19
#